data_AF-A0A5J4INN2-F1
#
_entry.id   AF-A0A5J4INN2-F1
#
_cell.length_a   1.000
_cell.length_b   1.000
_cell.length_c   1.000
_cell.angle_alpha   90.00
_cell.angle_beta   90.00
_cell.angle_gamma   90.00
#
_symmetry.space_group_name_H-M   'P 1'
#
loop_
_entity.id
_entity.type
_entity.pdbx_description
1 polymer ?
#
loop_
_entity_poly.entity_id
_entity_poly.type
_entity_poly.pdbx_seq_one_letter_code
_entity_poly.pdbx_strand_id
1 'polypeptide(L)'
;MEKDITNWQNLWKEEKSTPLDVSKLIIHLNKIEKKGKLERIILLVAVPVTIIVLALLLPILSNIYYLITIVIVSFGMMMILIQSYKSKYRLISNDAELNNHKYIKNLIHKLKQRMLTTSRYMWFYTFLLVLGINIGYIDVLQKFYVSITVRIFIHIIFTVLMICVMYYSIENRKKENNKRILPLIDFLENLN
;
A
#
# COMPACT_ATOMS: atom_id res chain seq x y z
N MET A 1 -30.93 -47.70 -9.15
CA MET A 1 -32.10 -46.85 -8.87
C MET A 1 -31.99 -46.16 -7.51
N GLU A 2 -31.99 -46.88 -6.39
CA GLU A 2 -31.90 -46.26 -5.04
C GLU A 2 -30.54 -45.57 -4.77
N LYS A 3 -29.45 -46.16 -5.26
CA LYS A 3 -28.09 -45.57 -5.24
C LYS A 3 -27.95 -44.32 -6.12
N ASP A 4 -28.72 -44.24 -7.20
CA ASP A 4 -28.66 -43.09 -8.11
C ASP A 4 -29.40 -41.90 -7.51
N ILE A 5 -30.57 -42.15 -6.89
CA ILE A 5 -31.36 -41.13 -6.21
C ILE A 5 -30.60 -40.52 -5.02
N THR A 6 -29.87 -41.34 -4.26
CA THR A 6 -29.03 -40.87 -3.14
C THR A 6 -27.81 -40.07 -3.63
N ASN A 7 -27.20 -40.44 -4.76
CA ASN A 7 -26.15 -39.63 -5.38
C ASN A 7 -26.68 -38.28 -5.89
N TRP A 8 -27.85 -38.26 -6.53
CA TRP A 8 -28.49 -37.02 -6.97
C TRP A 8 -28.87 -36.12 -5.79
N GLN A 9 -29.36 -36.68 -4.67
CA GLN A 9 -29.63 -35.91 -3.45
C GLN A 9 -28.36 -35.35 -2.79
N ASN A 10 -27.24 -36.09 -2.85
CA ASN A 10 -25.97 -35.64 -2.31
C ASN A 10 -25.35 -34.54 -3.17
N LEU A 11 -25.38 -34.68 -4.49
CA LEU A 11 -24.98 -33.61 -5.42
C LEU A 11 -25.85 -32.36 -5.23
N TRP A 12 -27.16 -32.52 -5.07
CA TRP A 12 -28.07 -31.40 -4.82
C TRP A 12 -27.90 -30.77 -3.42
N LYS A 13 -27.35 -31.52 -2.44
CA LYS A 13 -26.97 -31.00 -1.12
C LYS A 13 -25.60 -30.32 -1.12
N GLU A 14 -24.66 -30.79 -1.93
CA GLU A 14 -23.37 -30.13 -2.17
C GLU A 14 -23.56 -28.85 -3.01
N GLU A 15 -24.56 -28.83 -3.90
CA GLU A 15 -24.97 -27.68 -4.71
C GLU A 15 -25.91 -26.70 -3.99
N LYS A 16 -26.44 -27.11 -2.81
CA LYS A 16 -26.91 -26.17 -1.78
C LYS A 16 -25.70 -25.49 -1.15
N SER A 17 -25.05 -24.68 -1.98
CA SER A 17 -24.15 -23.61 -1.64
C SER A 17 -24.51 -23.05 -0.27
N THR A 18 -23.56 -23.11 0.66
CA THR A 18 -23.64 -22.35 1.91
C THR A 18 -24.15 -20.96 1.58
N PRO A 19 -25.27 -20.50 2.17
CA PRO A 19 -25.90 -19.25 1.80
C PRO A 19 -24.82 -18.16 1.86
N LEU A 20 -24.66 -17.49 0.72
CA LEU A 20 -23.64 -16.48 0.51
C LEU A 20 -23.82 -15.41 1.59
N ASP A 21 -22.90 -15.36 2.56
CA ASP A 21 -22.99 -14.42 3.68
C ASP A 21 -22.51 -13.04 3.20
N VAL A 22 -23.38 -12.37 2.43
CA VAL A 22 -23.19 -11.01 1.91
C VAL A 22 -22.87 -10.04 3.05
N SER A 23 -23.49 -10.24 4.21
CA SER A 23 -23.26 -9.42 5.41
C SER A 23 -21.80 -9.52 5.88
N LYS A 24 -21.24 -10.73 5.97
CA LYS A 24 -19.83 -10.94 6.34
C LYS A 24 -18.86 -10.37 5.30
N LEU A 25 -19.19 -10.46 4.00
CA LEU A 25 -18.42 -9.83 2.93
C LEU A 25 -18.37 -8.30 3.10
N ILE A 26 -19.52 -7.67 3.30
CA ILE A 26 -19.65 -6.23 3.51
C ILE A 26 -18.85 -5.79 4.73
N ILE A 27 -18.94 -6.53 5.83
CA ILE A 27 -18.15 -6.25 7.05
C ILE A 27 -16.65 -6.28 6.74
N HIS A 28 -16.18 -7.28 5.97
CA HIS A 28 -14.76 -7.38 5.61
C HIS A 28 -14.32 -6.23 4.70
N LEU A 29 -15.07 -5.93 3.64
CA LEU A 29 -14.80 -4.82 2.73
C LEU A 29 -14.79 -3.48 3.45
N ASN A 30 -15.75 -3.25 4.36
CA ASN A 30 -15.80 -2.04 5.18
C ASN A 30 -14.64 -1.94 6.16
N LYS A 31 -14.19 -3.07 6.75
CA LYS A 31 -13.01 -3.09 7.62
C LYS A 31 -11.73 -2.69 6.86
N ILE A 32 -11.59 -3.16 5.63
CA ILE A 32 -10.47 -2.81 4.74
C ILE A 32 -10.48 -1.31 4.41
N GLU A 33 -11.64 -0.75 4.07
CA GLU A 33 -11.75 0.67 3.74
C GLU A 33 -11.60 1.57 4.98
N LYS A 34 -12.09 1.17 6.16
CA LYS A 34 -11.85 1.89 7.42
C LYS A 34 -10.35 1.97 7.75
N LYS A 35 -9.61 0.86 7.61
CA LYS A 35 -8.13 0.87 7.76
C LYS A 35 -7.49 1.77 6.70
N GLY A 36 -7.93 1.68 5.44
CA GLY A 36 -7.44 2.54 4.35
C GLY A 36 -7.70 4.03 4.57
N LYS A 37 -8.84 4.40 5.17
CA LYS A 37 -9.16 5.78 5.54
C LYS A 37 -8.19 6.31 6.58
N LEU A 38 -7.89 5.52 7.61
CA LEU A 38 -6.90 5.88 8.61
C LEU A 38 -5.51 6.05 7.99
N GLU A 39 -5.08 5.12 7.14
CA GLU A 39 -3.79 5.21 6.42
C GLU A 39 -3.69 6.49 5.57
N ARG A 40 -4.77 6.89 4.88
CA ARG A 40 -4.80 8.15 4.12
C ARG A 40 -4.70 9.39 5.00
N ILE A 41 -5.38 9.42 6.14
CA ILE A 41 -5.29 10.54 7.10
C ILE A 41 -3.87 10.66 7.62
N ILE A 42 -3.27 9.53 8.02
CA ILE A 42 -1.88 9.49 8.48
C ILE A 42 -0.95 10.02 7.38
N LEU A 43 -1.11 9.57 6.13
CA LEU A 43 -0.29 10.06 5.02
C LEU A 43 -0.48 11.56 4.79
N LEU A 44 -1.71 12.06 4.81
CA LEU A 44 -2.04 13.47 4.58
C LEU A 44 -1.37 14.38 5.61
N VAL A 45 -1.21 13.91 6.85
CA VAL A 45 -0.47 14.62 7.91
C VAL A 45 1.04 14.38 7.80
N ALA A 46 1.46 13.15 7.51
CA ALA A 46 2.88 12.78 7.48
C ALA A 46 3.65 13.47 6.36
N VAL A 47 3.06 13.68 5.18
CA VAL A 47 3.71 14.38 4.06
C VAL A 47 4.15 15.80 4.45
N PRO A 48 3.24 16.74 4.84
CA PRO A 48 3.66 18.09 5.18
C PRO A 48 4.58 18.14 6.40
N VAL A 49 4.34 17.31 7.42
CA VAL A 49 5.22 17.24 8.60
C VAL A 49 6.65 16.84 8.20
N THR A 50 6.80 15.83 7.34
CA THR A 50 8.13 15.40 6.88
C THR A 50 8.82 16.51 6.09
N ILE A 51 8.10 17.21 5.20
CA ILE A 51 8.65 18.32 4.42
C ILE A 51 9.12 19.46 5.33
N ILE A 52 8.30 19.83 6.33
CA ILE A 52 8.65 20.89 7.30
C ILE A 52 9.89 20.48 8.10
N VAL A 53 9.93 19.24 8.61
CA VAL A 53 11.09 18.74 9.36
C VAL A 53 12.36 18.76 8.51
N LEU A 54 12.29 18.30 7.25
CA LEU A 54 13.44 18.35 6.35
C LEU A 54 13.87 19.79 6.05
N ALA A 55 12.92 20.71 5.87
CA ALA A 55 13.20 22.11 5.60
C ALA A 55 13.84 22.84 6.78
N LEU A 56 13.52 22.44 8.03
CA LEU A 56 14.13 23.00 9.23
C LEU A 56 15.52 22.42 9.51
N LEU A 57 15.70 21.11 9.29
CA LEU A 57 16.97 20.43 9.56
C LEU A 57 18.02 20.69 8.47
N LEU A 58 17.59 20.88 7.23
CA LEU A 58 18.48 21.10 6.09
C LEU A 58 18.41 22.57 5.67
N PRO A 59 19.52 23.33 5.71
CA PRO A 59 19.53 24.72 5.27
C PRO A 59 19.38 24.81 3.75
N ILE A 60 18.14 24.77 3.25
CA ILE A 60 17.77 24.57 1.84
C ILE A 60 18.46 25.58 0.91
N LEU A 61 18.58 26.83 1.34
CA LEU A 61 19.18 27.91 0.56
C LEU A 61 20.71 27.83 0.48
N SER A 62 21.34 27.02 1.32
CA SER A 62 22.79 26.91 1.36
C SER A 62 23.37 25.89 0.38
N ASN A 63 22.59 24.89 -0.05
CA ASN A 63 23.09 23.85 -0.94
C ASN A 63 21.95 23.21 -1.77
N ILE A 64 22.19 23.08 -3.08
CA ILE A 64 21.28 22.44 -4.04
C ILE A 64 20.93 20.98 -3.67
N TYR A 65 21.84 20.24 -3.04
CA TYR A 65 21.62 18.85 -2.62
C TYR A 65 20.44 18.73 -1.64
N TYR A 66 20.25 19.72 -0.75
CA TYR A 66 19.13 19.75 0.18
C TYR A 66 17.81 19.99 -0.52
N LEU A 67 17.78 20.90 -1.50
CA LEU A 67 16.58 21.13 -2.31
C LEU A 67 16.21 19.86 -3.09
N ILE A 68 17.19 19.21 -3.73
CA ILE A 68 17.00 17.95 -4.48
C ILE A 68 16.43 16.87 -3.54
N THR A 69 16.98 16.75 -2.33
CA THR A 69 16.51 15.79 -1.31
C THR A 69 15.02 16.00 -1.01
N ILE A 70 14.63 17.24 -0.69
CA ILE A 70 13.25 17.58 -0.37
C ILE A 70 12.33 17.27 -1.55
N VAL A 71 12.71 17.67 -2.78
CA VAL A 71 11.90 17.44 -3.97
C VAL A 71 11.71 15.94 -4.24
N ILE A 72 12.78 15.15 -4.20
CA ILE A 72 12.72 13.70 -4.46
C ILE A 72 11.87 12.97 -3.41
N VAL A 73 12.10 13.26 -2.13
CA VAL A 73 11.33 12.63 -1.03
C VAL A 73 9.86 13.03 -1.11
N SER A 74 9.57 14.32 -1.32
CA SER A 74 8.20 14.83 -1.47
C SER A 74 7.47 14.19 -2.65
N PHE A 75 8.15 14.06 -3.78
CA PHE A 75 7.61 13.40 -4.97
C PHE A 75 7.25 11.94 -4.69
N GLY A 76 8.15 11.20 -4.02
CA GLY A 76 7.89 9.82 -3.61
C GLY A 76 6.68 9.70 -2.68
N MET A 77 6.57 10.58 -1.68
CA MET A 77 5.44 10.59 -0.75
C MET A 77 4.12 10.95 -1.44
N MET A 78 4.13 11.96 -2.31
CA MET A 78 2.96 12.39 -3.08
C MET A 78 2.47 11.26 -4.00
N MET A 79 3.37 10.51 -4.62
CA MET A 79 3.01 9.35 -5.42
C MET A 79 2.24 8.31 -4.60
N ILE A 80 2.72 7.95 -3.40
CA ILE A 80 2.01 7.01 -2.51
C ILE A 80 0.65 7.57 -2.08
N LEU A 81 0.56 8.87 -1.79
CA LEU A 81 -0.69 9.54 -1.46
C LEU A 81 -1.70 9.40 -2.61
N ILE A 82 -1.30 9.73 -3.84
CA ILE A 82 -2.15 9.61 -5.04
C ILE A 82 -2.65 8.17 -5.20
N GLN A 83 -1.76 7.18 -5.08
CA GLN A 83 -2.15 5.76 -5.22
C GLN A 83 -3.11 5.31 -4.11
N SER A 84 -2.92 5.81 -2.89
CA SER A 84 -3.83 5.54 -1.78
C SER A 84 -5.25 6.09 -2.01
N TYR A 85 -5.37 7.26 -2.65
CA TYR A 85 -6.66 7.81 -3.07
C TYR A 85 -7.25 7.07 -4.28
N LYS A 86 -6.42 6.56 -5.20
CA LYS A 86 -6.89 5.72 -6.31
C LYS A 86 -7.53 4.43 -5.85
N SER A 87 -7.12 3.85 -4.72
CA SER A 87 -7.73 2.65 -4.14
C SER A 87 -8.95 2.92 -3.24
N LYS A 88 -9.38 4.16 -3.05
CA LYS A 88 -10.54 4.52 -2.21
C LYS A 88 -11.85 4.05 -2.86
N TYR A 89 -12.72 3.47 -2.04
CA TYR A 89 -14.13 3.19 -2.37
C TYR A 89 -15.06 3.61 -1.22
N ARG A 90 -16.37 3.70 -1.49
CA ARG A 90 -17.38 4.06 -0.49
C ARG A 90 -17.68 2.83 0.38
N LEU A 91 -17.94 3.06 1.67
CA LEU A 91 -18.45 2.01 2.54
C LEU A 91 -19.79 1.47 2.00
N ILE A 92 -19.93 0.16 2.01
CA ILE A 92 -21.14 -0.52 1.55
C ILE A 92 -22.13 -0.55 2.71
N SER A 93 -23.33 -0.02 2.49
CA SER A 93 -24.39 0.04 3.50
C SER A 93 -25.58 -0.87 3.19
N ASN A 94 -25.71 -1.35 1.95
CA ASN A 94 -26.82 -2.19 1.53
C ASN A 94 -26.33 -3.24 0.52
N ASP A 95 -26.79 -4.47 0.68
CA ASP A 95 -26.56 -5.62 -0.19
C ASP A 95 -26.95 -5.33 -1.65
N ALA A 96 -27.93 -4.46 -1.87
CA ALA A 96 -28.34 -4.02 -3.21
C ALA A 96 -27.21 -3.34 -4.01
N GLU A 97 -26.23 -2.71 -3.35
CA GLU A 97 -25.07 -2.12 -4.02
C GLU A 97 -24.18 -3.20 -4.67
N LEU A 98 -24.14 -4.41 -4.09
CA LEU A 98 -23.39 -5.55 -4.60
C LEU A 98 -24.13 -6.30 -5.72
N ASN A 99 -25.38 -5.96 -6.03
CA ASN A 99 -26.08 -6.51 -7.18
C ASN A 99 -25.79 -5.72 -8.48
N ASN A 100 -25.01 -4.65 -8.39
CA ASN A 100 -24.64 -3.82 -9.53
C ASN A 100 -23.28 -4.22 -10.08
N HIS A 101 -23.27 -4.89 -11.24
CA HIS A 101 -22.06 -5.34 -11.93
C HIS A 101 -21.01 -4.21 -12.14
N LYS A 102 -21.46 -2.99 -12.48
CA LYS A 102 -20.55 -1.83 -12.62
C LYS A 102 -19.88 -1.46 -11.29
N TYR A 103 -20.62 -1.58 -10.19
CA TYR A 103 -20.09 -1.34 -8.85
C TYR A 103 -19.06 -2.41 -8.47
N ILE A 104 -19.38 -3.69 -8.65
CA ILE A 104 -18.46 -4.82 -8.39
C ILE A 104 -17.16 -4.63 -9.18
N LYS A 105 -17.24 -4.39 -10.49
CA LYS A 105 -16.06 -4.17 -11.35
C LYS A 105 -15.18 -3.02 -10.88
N ASN A 106 -15.79 -1.90 -10.46
CA ASN A 106 -15.05 -0.78 -9.90
C ASN A 106 -14.41 -1.16 -8.55
N LEU A 107 -15.12 -1.87 -7.67
CA LEU A 107 -14.59 -2.34 -6.39
C LEU A 107 -13.39 -3.26 -6.58
N ILE A 108 -13.47 -4.25 -7.48
CA ILE A 108 -12.35 -5.12 -7.87
C ILE A 108 -11.17 -4.29 -8.33
N HIS A 109 -11.40 -3.31 -9.21
CA HIS A 109 -10.34 -2.42 -9.68
C HIS A 109 -9.66 -1.68 -8.51
N LYS A 110 -10.43 -1.13 -7.56
CA LYS A 110 -9.89 -0.43 -6.37
C LYS A 110 -9.07 -1.34 -5.46
N LEU A 111 -9.51 -2.57 -5.25
CA LEU A 111 -8.78 -3.58 -4.48
C LEU A 111 -7.47 -3.98 -5.18
N LYS A 112 -7.49 -4.18 -6.50
CA LYS A 112 -6.28 -4.42 -7.31
C LYS A 112 -5.30 -3.24 -7.25
N GLN A 113 -5.79 -2.00 -7.28
CA GLN A 113 -4.95 -0.81 -7.10
C GLN A 113 -4.26 -0.79 -5.73
N ARG A 114 -4.95 -1.22 -4.66
CA ARG A 114 -4.33 -1.36 -3.33
C ARG A 114 -3.20 -2.37 -3.32
N MET A 115 -3.40 -3.53 -3.97
CA MET A 115 -2.34 -4.53 -4.13
C MET A 115 -1.15 -4.01 -4.96
N LEU A 116 -1.42 -3.26 -6.04
CA LEU A 116 -0.41 -2.65 -6.88
C LEU A 116 0.40 -1.59 -6.11
N THR A 117 -0.26 -0.84 -5.22
CA THR A 117 0.39 0.13 -4.34
C THR A 117 1.47 -0.53 -3.50
N THR A 118 1.14 -1.64 -2.83
CA THR A 118 2.09 -2.37 -1.98
C THR A 118 3.15 -3.12 -2.79
N SER A 119 2.78 -3.76 -3.90
CA SER A 119 3.70 -4.62 -4.65
C SER A 119 4.67 -3.87 -5.56
N ARG A 120 4.32 -2.66 -6.02
CA ARG A 120 5.15 -1.90 -6.98
C ARG A 120 5.46 -0.48 -6.51
N TYR A 121 4.45 0.31 -6.15
CA TYR A 121 4.67 1.72 -5.84
C TYR A 121 5.44 1.95 -4.55
N MET A 122 5.28 1.09 -3.53
CA MET A 122 6.11 1.15 -2.31
C MET A 122 7.59 0.91 -2.59
N TRP A 123 7.94 0.05 -3.55
CA TRP A 123 9.33 -0.15 -3.97
C TRP A 123 9.91 1.08 -4.67
N PHE A 124 9.13 1.67 -5.57
CA PHE A 124 9.54 2.91 -6.23
C PHE A 124 9.70 4.06 -5.21
N TYR A 125 8.78 4.17 -4.25
CA TYR A 125 8.92 5.09 -3.12
C TYR A 125 10.19 4.82 -2.31
N THR A 126 10.47 3.55 -1.99
CA THR A 126 11.68 3.17 -1.25
C THR A 126 12.94 3.62 -1.97
N PHE A 127 13.00 3.39 -3.29
CA PHE A 127 14.11 3.84 -4.12
C PHE A 127 14.29 5.36 -4.05
N LEU A 128 13.22 6.14 -4.25
CA LEU A 128 13.28 7.59 -4.17
C LEU A 128 13.68 8.08 -2.78
N LEU A 129 13.14 7.47 -1.73
CA LEU A 129 13.46 7.82 -0.35
C LEU A 129 14.95 7.59 -0.05
N VAL A 130 15.47 6.42 -0.39
CA VAL A 130 16.89 6.08 -0.20
C VAL A 130 17.78 7.03 -1.01
N LEU A 131 17.43 7.28 -2.27
CA LEU A 131 18.17 8.18 -3.15
C LEU A 131 18.19 9.61 -2.60
N GLY A 132 17.01 10.15 -2.28
CA GLY A 132 16.86 11.50 -1.75
C GLY A 132 17.63 11.69 -0.46
N ILE A 133 17.50 10.77 0.50
CA ILE A 133 18.24 10.86 1.75
C ILE A 133 19.76 10.77 1.50
N ASN A 134 20.23 9.83 0.68
CA ASN A 134 21.67 9.73 0.39
C ASN A 134 22.22 11.02 -0.23
N ILE A 135 21.50 11.67 -1.14
CA ILE A 135 21.91 12.97 -1.70
C ILE A 135 22.03 14.03 -0.59
N GLY A 136 21.06 14.10 0.32
CA GLY A 136 21.04 15.07 1.41
C GLY A 136 22.23 14.91 2.36
N TYR A 137 22.63 13.67 2.65
CA TYR A 137 23.77 13.40 3.54
C TYR A 137 25.13 13.76 2.94
N ILE A 138 25.25 13.97 1.62
CA ILE A 138 26.54 14.31 0.98
C ILE A 138 27.14 15.57 1.61
N ASP A 139 26.36 16.67 1.65
CA ASP A 139 26.83 17.96 2.17
C ASP A 139 26.98 17.93 3.70
N VAL A 140 26.07 17.26 4.40
CA VAL A 140 26.14 17.10 5.86
C VAL A 140 27.47 16.44 6.26
N LEU A 141 27.78 15.28 5.68
CA LEU A 141 29.00 14.55 6.02
C LEU A 141 30.27 15.29 5.59
N GLN A 142 30.20 16.09 4.52
CA GLN A 142 31.32 16.93 4.09
C GLN A 142 31.61 18.06 5.09
N LYS A 143 30.57 18.70 5.63
CA LYS A 143 30.69 19.75 6.65
C LYS A 143 31.30 19.25 7.96
N PHE A 144 31.12 17.97 8.28
CA PHE A 144 31.75 17.34 9.44
C PHE A 144 33.19 16.87 9.20
N TYR A 145 33.81 17.22 8.07
CA TYR A 145 35.19 16.84 7.72
C TYR A 145 35.46 15.32 7.79
N VAL A 146 34.43 14.51 7.56
CA VAL A 146 34.53 13.05 7.57
C VAL A 146 35.31 12.59 6.34
N SER A 147 36.27 11.68 6.52
CA SER A 147 37.07 11.15 5.42
C SER A 147 36.20 10.48 4.35
N ILE A 148 36.62 10.55 3.09
CA ILE A 148 35.84 10.01 1.96
C ILE A 148 35.48 8.53 2.14
N THR A 149 36.42 7.74 2.69
CA THR A 149 36.21 6.31 2.97
C THR A 149 35.09 6.10 3.98
N VAL A 150 35.09 6.84 5.10
CA VAL A 150 34.06 6.73 6.13
C VAL A 150 32.71 7.24 5.59
N ARG A 151 32.70 8.28 4.75
CA ARG A 151 31.47 8.76 4.08
C ARG A 151 30.83 7.66 3.23
N ILE A 152 31.62 6.98 2.41
CA ILE A 152 31.16 5.87 1.58
C ILE A 152 30.57 4.75 2.45
N PHE A 153 31.27 4.37 3.53
CA PHE A 153 30.75 3.37 4.47
C PHE A 153 29.43 3.77 5.11
N ILE A 154 29.29 5.02 5.55
CA ILE A 154 28.03 5.54 6.13
C ILE A 154 26.89 5.43 5.11
N HIS A 155 27.11 5.88 3.86
CA HIS A 155 26.10 5.78 2.81
C HIS A 155 25.69 4.34 2.51
N ILE A 156 26.66 3.41 2.43
CA ILE A 156 26.38 1.99 2.18
C ILE A 156 25.59 1.38 3.35
N ILE A 157 26.06 1.55 4.58
CA ILE A 157 25.41 0.99 5.78
C ILE A 157 23.98 1.52 5.90
N PHE A 158 23.81 2.83 5.76
CA PHE A 158 22.49 3.46 5.86
C PHE A 158 21.55 2.99 4.75
N THR A 159 22.05 2.86 3.52
CA THR A 159 21.29 2.34 2.38
C THR A 159 20.84 0.90 2.61
N VAL A 160 21.75 0.02 3.03
CA VAL A 160 21.44 -1.39 3.32
C VAL A 160 20.40 -1.47 4.43
N LEU A 161 20.59 -0.74 5.52
CA LEU A 161 19.66 -0.71 6.65
C LEU A 161 18.25 -0.28 6.21
N MET A 162 18.15 0.81 5.45
CA MET A 162 16.87 1.29 4.92
C MET A 162 16.20 0.27 4.00
N ILE A 163 16.95 -0.33 3.08
CA ILE A 163 16.41 -1.34 2.16
C ILE A 163 15.91 -2.55 2.94
N CYS A 164 16.65 -3.02 3.95
CA CYS A 164 16.22 -4.13 4.79
C CYS A 164 14.90 -3.79 5.52
N VAL A 165 14.84 -2.66 6.22
CA VAL A 165 13.62 -2.24 6.95
C VAL A 165 12.42 -2.12 6.00
N MET A 166 12.61 -1.50 4.84
CA MET A 166 11.55 -1.35 3.85
C MET A 166 11.13 -2.68 3.23
N TYR A 167 12.09 -3.58 2.94
CA TYR A 167 11.80 -4.94 2.45
C TYR A 167 10.90 -5.69 3.41
N TYR A 168 11.26 -5.77 4.70
CA TYR A 168 10.45 -6.46 5.70
C TYR A 168 9.06 -5.84 5.84
N SER A 169 8.95 -4.51 5.84
CA SER A 169 7.67 -3.79 5.92
C SER A 169 6.77 -4.06 4.72
N ILE A 170 7.32 -3.99 3.50
CA ILE A 170 6.57 -4.22 2.25
C ILE A 170 6.14 -5.68 2.16
N GLU A 171 7.02 -6.63 2.46
CA GLU A 171 6.72 -8.06 2.37
C GLU A 171 5.65 -8.46 3.39
N ASN A 172 5.72 -7.93 4.61
CA ASN A 172 4.68 -8.16 5.61
C ASN A 172 3.31 -7.62 5.16
N ARG A 173 3.27 -6.41 4.60
CA ARG A 173 2.04 -5.82 4.03
C ARG A 173 1.52 -6.61 2.84
N LYS A 174 2.41 -7.10 1.97
CA LYS A 174 2.06 -7.95 0.82
C LYS A 174 1.41 -9.24 1.28
N LYS A 175 1.97 -9.90 2.30
CA LYS A 175 1.38 -11.09 2.93
C LYS A 175 0.01 -10.81 3.54
N GLU A 176 -0.16 -9.68 4.24
CA GLU A 176 -1.47 -9.27 4.80
C GLU A 176 -2.50 -9.02 3.69
N ASN A 177 -2.10 -8.33 2.61
CA ASN A 177 -2.96 -8.07 1.47
C ASN A 177 -3.36 -9.36 0.74
N ASN A 178 -2.43 -10.28 0.51
CA ASN A 178 -2.74 -11.57 -0.12
C ASN A 178 -3.70 -12.41 0.74
N LYS A 179 -3.62 -12.33 2.06
CA LYS A 179 -4.54 -13.04 2.96
C LYS A 179 -5.93 -12.42 3.05
N ARG A 180 -6.06 -11.10 2.86
CA ARG A 180 -7.32 -10.37 3.10
C ARG A 180 -8.01 -9.86 1.85
N ILE A 181 -7.25 -9.40 0.86
CA ILE A 181 -7.77 -8.73 -0.34
C ILE A 181 -7.94 -9.72 -1.48
N LEU A 182 -6.96 -10.60 -1.71
CA LEU A 182 -7.02 -11.54 -2.84
C LEU A 182 -8.26 -12.44 -2.80
N PRO A 183 -8.63 -13.08 -1.66
CA PRO A 183 -9.85 -13.90 -1.62
C PRO A 183 -11.13 -13.10 -1.88
N LEU A 184 -11.14 -11.80 -1.54
CA LEU A 184 -12.28 -10.94 -1.82
C LEU A 184 -12.37 -10.58 -3.30
N ILE A 185 -11.23 -10.40 -3.97
CA ILE A 185 -11.19 -10.18 -5.42
C ILE A 185 -11.71 -11.42 -6.13
N ASP A 186 -11.17 -12.60 -5.81
CA ASP A 186 -11.57 -13.87 -6.43
C ASP A 186 -13.07 -14.14 -6.23
N PHE A 187 -13.57 -13.84 -5.03
CA PHE A 187 -14.99 -13.95 -4.72
C PHE A 187 -15.85 -12.97 -5.53
N LEU A 188 -15.46 -11.70 -5.62
CA LEU A 188 -16.20 -10.69 -6.37
C LEU A 188 -16.16 -10.94 -7.88
N GLU A 189 -15.08 -11.54 -8.39
CA GLU A 189 -14.97 -11.96 -9.80
C GLU A 189 -15.92 -13.12 -10.11
N ASN A 190 -16.14 -14.04 -9.17
CA ASN A 190 -17.13 -15.12 -9.35
C ASN A 190 -18.59 -14.63 -9.30
N LEU A 191 -18.86 -13.45 -8.74
CA LEU A 191 -20.19 -12.81 -8.74
C LEU A 191 -20.48 -11.98 -9.99
N ASN A 192 -19.49 -11.80 -10.87
CA ASN A 192 -19.50 -10.83 -11.96
C ASN A 192 -19.61 -11.49 -13.33
#